data_AF-A0A257NHW6-F1
#
_entry.id   AF-A0A257NHW6-F1
#
_cell.length_a   1.000
_cell.length_b   1.000
_cell.length_c   1.000
_cell.angle_alpha   90.00
_cell.angle_beta   90.00
_cell.angle_gamma   90.00
#
_symmetry.space_group_name_H-M   'P 1'
#
loop_
_entity.id
_entity.type
_entity.pdbx_description
1 polymer ?
#
loop_
_entity_poly.entity_id
_entity_poly.type
_entity_poly.pdbx_seq_one_letter_code
_entity_poly.pdbx_strand_id
1 'polypeptide(L)'
;MKFKKDFDVIVVGGGHAGTEAALAAARCGVKTLLLTQNIETVGQMSCNPAIGGIGKGHLVKEIDALGGIMAKAIDLGGIQFRTLNASKGPAVRATRAQADRKLYKQAIRSTLENQPNLALFQQTVADLIVVGNKVVGVKTQMGLNFMANAVVLTTGTFLGGKIHIGLENYSGGRAGDPASIALADRLRELPFRIDRLKTGTPPRIDGRTIDFSKLEEQHGDDPVPVFSFLGKREQHPKQIPCHITRTNSKTHDIIRSGLDRSPLYSGIIEGIGPRYCPSIEDKIVRFADRDTHQIFVEPEGLDTHEIYPNGISTSLPFDVQYEFVRSMLGFENAEIVRPGYAIEYDFFDPRDLKMSLETKHMDGLFFAGQVNGTTGYEEAAAQGLIAGLNAARLVLGLESWCPGRDEAYIGVMIDDLITRGTQEPYRMFTSRAEYRLLLR
;
A
#
# COMPACT_ATOMS: atom_id res chain seq x y z
N MET A 1 22.44 -6.43 23.08
CA MET A 1 23.41 -7.46 22.57
C MET A 1 23.65 -7.20 21.09
N LYS A 2 24.88 -7.23 20.57
CA LYS A 2 25.14 -7.06 19.12
C LYS A 2 25.03 -8.40 18.40
N PHE A 3 24.31 -8.46 17.28
CA PHE A 3 24.28 -9.64 16.40
C PHE A 3 25.63 -9.82 15.71
N LYS A 4 26.11 -11.07 15.56
CA LYS A 4 27.49 -11.33 15.11
C LYS A 4 27.77 -10.95 13.66
N LYS A 5 26.75 -10.98 12.78
CA LYS A 5 26.89 -10.59 11.38
C LYS A 5 26.55 -9.11 11.22
N ASP A 6 27.45 -8.37 10.60
CA ASP A 6 27.18 -7.01 10.14
C ASP A 6 26.53 -7.07 8.74
N PHE A 7 25.63 -6.14 8.48
CA PHE A 7 24.95 -5.97 7.21
C PHE A 7 25.38 -4.65 6.57
N ASP A 8 25.20 -4.53 5.28
CA ASP A 8 25.45 -3.30 4.54
C ASP A 8 24.20 -2.40 4.58
N VAL A 9 23.04 -3.01 4.33
CA VAL A 9 21.72 -2.36 4.31
C VAL A 9 20.76 -3.11 5.22
N ILE A 10 20.02 -2.39 6.06
CA ILE A 10 18.87 -2.93 6.80
C ILE A 10 17.58 -2.31 6.26
N VAL A 11 16.60 -3.13 5.92
CA VAL A 11 15.25 -2.70 5.55
C VAL A 11 14.29 -3.06 6.67
N VAL A 12 13.52 -2.07 7.14
CA VAL A 12 12.57 -2.22 8.24
C VAL A 12 11.14 -2.19 7.70
N GLY A 13 10.47 -3.34 7.73
CA GLY A 13 9.11 -3.55 7.26
C GLY A 13 9.06 -4.45 6.03
N GLY A 14 8.28 -5.54 6.09
CA GLY A 14 8.09 -6.49 4.97
C GLY A 14 6.97 -6.11 3.99
N GLY A 15 6.60 -4.83 3.90
CA GLY A 15 5.54 -4.35 3.01
C GLY A 15 5.98 -4.24 1.55
N HIS A 16 5.16 -3.61 0.70
CA HIS A 16 5.46 -3.43 -0.73
C HIS A 16 6.74 -2.61 -0.96
N ALA A 17 6.92 -1.51 -0.23
CA ALA A 17 8.16 -0.72 -0.27
C ALA A 17 9.37 -1.53 0.22
N GLY A 18 9.25 -2.18 1.38
CA GLY A 18 10.37 -2.93 1.94
C GLY A 18 10.77 -4.15 1.12
N THR A 19 9.82 -4.80 0.46
CA THR A 19 10.08 -5.89 -0.49
C THR A 19 10.96 -5.41 -1.63
N GLU A 20 10.57 -4.36 -2.34
CA GLU A 20 11.36 -3.84 -3.46
C GLU A 20 12.71 -3.27 -2.98
N ALA A 21 12.74 -2.60 -1.82
CA ALA A 21 13.98 -2.07 -1.26
C ALA A 21 14.99 -3.17 -0.94
N ALA A 22 14.53 -4.25 -0.29
CA ALA A 22 15.37 -5.38 0.09
C ALA A 22 15.90 -6.12 -1.15
N LEU A 23 15.04 -6.35 -2.15
CA LEU A 23 15.45 -7.00 -3.40
C LEU A 23 16.41 -6.12 -4.21
N ALA A 24 16.14 -4.82 -4.35
CA ALA A 24 17.02 -3.90 -5.07
C ALA A 24 18.41 -3.86 -4.45
N ALA A 25 18.50 -3.69 -3.12
CA ALA A 25 19.78 -3.66 -2.42
C ALA A 25 20.54 -4.99 -2.56
N ALA A 26 19.88 -6.13 -2.29
CA ALA A 26 20.52 -7.45 -2.36
C ALA A 26 21.02 -7.79 -3.77
N ARG A 27 20.27 -7.40 -4.82
CA ARG A 27 20.65 -7.59 -6.24
C ARG A 27 21.81 -6.71 -6.68
N CYS A 28 22.03 -5.57 -6.02
CA CYS A 28 23.24 -4.77 -6.17
C CYS A 28 24.49 -5.41 -5.52
N GLY A 29 24.35 -6.57 -4.88
CA GLY A 29 25.48 -7.35 -4.34
C GLY A 29 25.84 -7.05 -2.88
N VAL A 30 25.07 -6.21 -2.19
CA VAL A 30 25.33 -5.86 -0.78
C VAL A 30 24.54 -6.75 0.20
N LYS A 31 25.12 -7.02 1.37
CA LYS A 31 24.49 -7.85 2.42
C LYS A 31 23.31 -7.12 3.01
N THR A 32 22.11 -7.61 2.74
CA THR A 32 20.86 -6.94 3.12
C THR A 32 20.12 -7.76 4.17
N LEU A 33 19.60 -7.08 5.19
CA LEU A 33 18.70 -7.67 6.18
C LEU A 33 17.30 -7.05 6.05
N LEU A 34 16.29 -7.89 5.85
CA LEU A 34 14.89 -7.49 5.97
C LEU A 34 14.36 -7.86 7.36
N LEU A 35 14.05 -6.84 8.16
CA LEU A 35 13.39 -6.97 9.46
C LEU A 35 11.89 -6.74 9.30
N THR A 36 11.09 -7.67 9.80
CA THR A 36 9.62 -7.57 9.80
C THR A 36 9.04 -8.09 11.10
N GLN A 37 7.91 -7.53 11.54
CA GLN A 37 7.22 -8.01 12.75
C GLN A 37 6.71 -9.45 12.58
N ASN A 38 6.26 -9.79 11.37
CA ASN A 38 5.75 -11.11 11.03
C ASN A 38 6.20 -11.48 9.61
N ILE A 39 6.85 -12.64 9.47
CA ILE A 39 7.29 -13.17 8.17
C ILE A 39 6.09 -13.63 7.33
N GLU A 40 5.03 -14.12 7.98
CA GLU A 40 3.83 -14.62 7.31
C GLU A 40 3.03 -13.52 6.60
N THR A 41 3.31 -12.25 6.90
CA THR A 41 2.63 -11.07 6.34
C THR A 41 3.47 -10.31 5.32
N VAL A 42 4.65 -10.82 4.98
CA VAL A 42 5.52 -10.22 3.95
C VAL A 42 4.80 -10.22 2.60
N GLY A 43 4.75 -9.08 1.92
CA GLY A 43 4.02 -8.93 0.65
C GLY A 43 2.49 -8.93 0.79
N GLN A 44 1.95 -8.75 1.99
CA GLN A 44 0.50 -8.78 2.19
C GLN A 44 -0.20 -7.52 1.67
N MET A 45 -1.16 -7.74 0.77
CA MET A 45 -2.15 -6.74 0.37
C MET A 45 -3.12 -6.54 1.52
N SER A 46 -3.29 -5.29 1.99
CA SER A 46 -4.07 -4.98 3.20
C SER A 46 -5.40 -4.27 2.91
N CYS A 47 -5.53 -3.69 1.72
CA CYS A 47 -6.68 -2.93 1.25
C CYS A 47 -7.28 -3.62 0.01
N ASN A 48 -7.30 -3.01 -1.17
CA ASN A 48 -7.88 -3.64 -2.37
C ASN A 48 -7.06 -4.89 -2.81
N PRO A 49 -7.69 -6.03 -3.21
CA PRO A 49 -7.03 -7.17 -3.85
C PRO A 49 -6.66 -6.90 -5.33
N ALA A 50 -6.06 -5.76 -5.65
CA ALA A 50 -5.69 -5.40 -7.02
C ALA A 50 -4.34 -4.70 -7.11
N ILE A 51 -3.70 -4.83 -8.28
CA ILE A 51 -2.49 -4.11 -8.67
C ILE A 51 -2.76 -3.36 -9.98
N GLY A 52 -2.28 -2.12 -10.05
CA GLY A 52 -2.35 -1.27 -11.22
C GLY A 52 -3.61 -0.41 -11.31
N GLY A 53 -4.00 -0.08 -12.53
CA GLY A 53 -4.98 0.96 -12.84
C GLY A 53 -4.32 2.29 -13.25
N ILE A 54 -5.09 3.36 -13.36
CA ILE A 54 -4.58 4.64 -13.89
C ILE A 54 -3.47 5.20 -13.00
N GLY A 55 -2.34 5.57 -13.61
CA GLY A 55 -1.09 5.96 -12.94
C GLY A 55 -0.35 4.78 -12.29
N LYS A 56 -1.07 3.96 -11.51
CA LYS A 56 -0.54 2.79 -10.81
C LYS A 56 0.06 1.73 -11.73
N GLY A 57 -0.62 1.41 -12.84
CA GLY A 57 -0.16 0.44 -13.82
C GLY A 57 1.12 0.86 -14.52
N HIS A 58 1.32 2.17 -14.71
CA HIS A 58 2.56 2.73 -15.26
C HIS A 58 3.71 2.53 -14.27
N LEU A 59 3.50 2.86 -12.98
CA LEU A 59 4.48 2.57 -11.94
C LEU A 59 4.87 1.09 -11.89
N VAL A 60 3.90 0.16 -12.00
CA VAL A 60 4.18 -1.28 -12.00
C VAL A 60 5.06 -1.70 -13.18
N LYS A 61 4.80 -1.14 -14.38
CA LYS A 61 5.62 -1.39 -15.57
C LYS A 61 7.03 -0.80 -15.42
N GLU A 62 7.16 0.39 -14.85
CA GLU A 62 8.46 1.02 -14.56
C GLU A 62 9.25 0.24 -13.51
N ILE A 63 8.60 -0.24 -12.45
CA ILE A 63 9.19 -1.13 -11.45
C ILE A 63 9.74 -2.39 -12.13
N ASP A 64 8.98 -3.01 -13.04
CA ASP A 64 9.43 -4.18 -13.80
C ASP A 64 10.63 -3.89 -14.69
N ALA A 65 10.60 -2.77 -15.42
CA ALA A 65 11.70 -2.33 -16.28
C ALA A 65 13.01 -2.11 -15.50
N LEU A 66 12.90 -1.66 -14.25
CA LEU A 66 14.03 -1.52 -13.31
C LEU A 66 14.40 -2.82 -12.58
N GLY A 67 13.73 -3.93 -12.91
CA GLY A 67 14.02 -5.25 -12.36
C GLY A 67 13.36 -5.54 -11.02
N GLY A 68 12.35 -4.79 -10.60
CA GLY A 68 11.53 -5.07 -9.41
C GLY A 68 10.68 -6.34 -9.53
N ILE A 69 9.98 -6.70 -8.45
CA ILE A 69 9.21 -7.96 -8.38
C ILE A 69 7.70 -7.78 -8.59
N MET A 70 7.15 -6.59 -8.32
CA MET A 70 5.71 -6.37 -8.27
C MET A 70 4.95 -6.87 -9.51
N ALA A 71 5.47 -6.62 -10.71
CA ALA A 71 4.84 -7.03 -11.97
C ALA A 71 4.84 -8.56 -12.16
N LYS A 72 5.94 -9.23 -11.84
CA LYS A 72 6.01 -10.71 -11.90
C LYS A 72 5.13 -11.35 -10.83
N ALA A 73 5.07 -10.76 -9.64
CA ALA A 73 4.22 -11.25 -8.56
C ALA A 73 2.73 -11.16 -8.91
N ILE A 74 2.29 -10.07 -9.56
CA ILE A 74 0.91 -9.98 -10.04
C ILE A 74 0.67 -10.91 -11.23
N ASP A 75 1.63 -11.14 -12.12
CA ASP A 75 1.47 -12.13 -13.19
C ASP A 75 1.26 -13.55 -12.64
N LEU A 76 1.94 -13.91 -11.55
CA LEU A 76 1.80 -15.22 -10.88
C LEU A 76 0.55 -15.34 -9.99
N GLY A 77 0.05 -14.21 -9.48
CA GLY A 77 -1.10 -14.16 -8.57
C GLY A 77 -2.38 -13.59 -9.18
N GLY A 78 -2.37 -13.22 -10.46
CA GLY A 78 -3.45 -12.44 -11.08
C GLY A 78 -4.62 -13.30 -11.55
N ILE A 79 -5.81 -13.03 -11.02
CA ILE A 79 -7.05 -13.78 -11.30
C ILE A 79 -8.01 -13.03 -12.23
N GLN A 80 -7.66 -11.82 -12.65
CA GLN A 80 -8.35 -11.09 -13.70
C GLN A 80 -7.44 -9.97 -14.20
N PHE A 81 -7.22 -9.84 -15.51
CA PHE A 81 -6.46 -8.70 -16.08
C PHE A 81 -7.32 -7.91 -17.06
N ARG A 82 -7.19 -6.57 -17.01
CA ARG A 82 -7.91 -5.64 -17.88
C ARG A 82 -7.05 -4.45 -18.29
N THR A 83 -7.31 -3.93 -19.47
CA THR A 83 -6.77 -2.68 -19.99
C THR A 83 -7.79 -1.57 -19.79
N LEU A 84 -7.56 -0.72 -18.79
CA LEU A 84 -8.39 0.46 -18.56
C LEU A 84 -8.18 1.48 -19.68
N ASN A 85 -9.23 2.22 -20.03
CA ASN A 85 -9.22 3.19 -21.12
C ASN A 85 -8.77 2.61 -22.48
N ALA A 86 -9.05 1.33 -22.75
CA ALA A 86 -8.64 0.66 -24.00
C ALA A 86 -9.11 1.40 -25.28
N SER A 87 -10.30 2.01 -25.25
CA SER A 87 -10.86 2.80 -26.35
C SER A 87 -10.21 4.17 -26.53
N LYS A 88 -9.33 4.59 -25.61
CA LYS A 88 -8.59 5.85 -25.68
C LYS A 88 -7.16 5.62 -26.19
N GLY A 89 -6.46 6.72 -26.46
CA GLY A 89 -5.09 6.70 -26.97
C GLY A 89 -4.11 6.01 -26.00
N PRO A 90 -2.97 5.47 -26.49
CA PRO A 90 -2.02 4.69 -25.70
C PRO A 90 -1.56 5.35 -24.41
N ALA A 91 -1.36 6.67 -24.43
CA ALA A 91 -0.90 7.49 -23.30
C ALA A 91 -1.81 7.52 -22.07
N VAL A 92 -3.04 7.01 -22.16
CA VAL A 92 -3.98 6.97 -21.03
C VAL A 92 -4.49 5.57 -20.74
N ARG A 93 -3.97 4.56 -21.44
CA ARG A 93 -4.26 3.16 -21.16
C ARG A 93 -3.51 2.75 -19.91
N ALA A 94 -4.08 1.86 -19.11
CA ALA A 94 -3.36 1.28 -18.00
C ALA A 94 -3.81 -0.15 -17.75
N THR A 95 -2.86 -1.03 -17.47
CA THR A 95 -3.17 -2.39 -17.03
C THR A 95 -3.61 -2.36 -15.56
N ARG A 96 -4.64 -3.13 -15.25
CA ARG A 96 -5.08 -3.43 -13.88
C ARG A 96 -5.34 -4.92 -13.78
N ALA A 97 -4.94 -5.53 -12.67
CA ALA A 97 -5.28 -6.90 -12.37
C ALA A 97 -5.84 -7.07 -10.96
N GLN A 98 -6.81 -7.96 -10.83
CA GLN A 98 -7.19 -8.52 -9.54
C GLN A 98 -6.18 -9.60 -9.15
N ALA A 99 -5.81 -9.62 -7.89
CA ALA A 99 -4.87 -10.55 -7.31
C ALA A 99 -5.61 -11.55 -6.42
N ASP A 100 -5.28 -12.82 -6.56
CA ASP A 100 -5.38 -13.73 -5.42
C ASP A 100 -4.33 -13.30 -4.39
N ARG A 101 -4.79 -12.82 -3.24
CA ARG A 101 -3.90 -12.30 -2.19
C ARG A 101 -2.92 -13.34 -1.66
N LYS A 102 -3.32 -14.61 -1.62
CA LYS A 102 -2.47 -15.70 -1.14
C LYS A 102 -1.37 -16.00 -2.16
N LEU A 103 -1.72 -16.11 -3.44
CA LEU A 103 -0.76 -16.36 -4.51
C LEU A 103 0.21 -15.20 -4.69
N TYR A 104 -0.28 -13.95 -4.67
CA TYR A 104 0.59 -12.77 -4.73
C TYR A 104 1.59 -12.75 -3.56
N LYS A 105 1.10 -12.95 -2.33
CA LYS A 105 1.95 -13.00 -1.12
C LYS A 105 2.98 -14.12 -1.21
N GLN A 106 2.58 -15.29 -1.71
CA GLN A 106 3.47 -16.44 -1.90
C GLN A 106 4.57 -16.14 -2.93
N ALA A 107 4.24 -15.51 -4.06
CA ALA A 107 5.23 -15.13 -5.08
C ALA A 107 6.28 -14.15 -4.52
N ILE A 108 5.84 -13.16 -3.74
CA ILE A 108 6.74 -12.22 -3.05
C ILE A 108 7.64 -12.93 -2.04
N ARG A 109 7.05 -13.72 -1.12
CA ARG A 109 7.81 -14.44 -0.09
C ARG A 109 8.84 -15.38 -0.70
N SER A 110 8.44 -16.19 -1.68
CA SER A 110 9.34 -17.12 -2.38
C SER A 110 10.51 -16.38 -3.02
N THR A 111 10.27 -15.22 -3.63
CA THR A 111 11.34 -14.41 -4.23
C THR A 111 12.32 -13.90 -3.18
N LEU A 112 11.82 -13.38 -2.06
CA LEU A 112 12.67 -12.83 -0.98
C LEU A 112 13.51 -13.91 -0.31
N GLU A 113 12.90 -15.07 -0.01
CA GLU A 113 13.59 -16.19 0.66
C GLU A 113 14.69 -16.82 -0.20
N ASN A 114 14.57 -16.73 -1.54
CA ASN A 114 15.53 -17.30 -2.48
C ASN A 114 16.48 -16.26 -3.10
N GLN A 115 16.44 -15.00 -2.65
CA GLN A 115 17.32 -13.95 -3.16
C GLN A 115 18.71 -14.03 -2.51
N PRO A 116 19.80 -14.22 -3.28
CA PRO A 116 21.16 -14.10 -2.75
C PRO A 116 21.41 -12.75 -2.09
N ASN A 117 22.26 -12.75 -1.05
CA ASN A 117 22.60 -11.59 -0.22
C ASN A 117 21.47 -11.01 0.64
N LEU A 118 20.29 -11.64 0.66
CA LEU A 118 19.17 -11.20 1.49
C LEU A 118 18.95 -12.17 2.65
N ALA A 119 18.93 -11.65 3.88
CA ALA A 119 18.49 -12.38 5.07
C ALA A 119 17.16 -11.82 5.56
N LEU A 120 16.25 -12.70 5.99
CA LEU A 120 15.00 -12.33 6.65
C LEU A 120 15.12 -12.59 8.15
N PHE A 121 14.60 -11.68 8.96
CA PHE A 121 14.57 -11.87 10.41
C PHE A 121 13.29 -11.27 11.02
N GLN A 122 12.59 -12.08 11.80
CA GLN A 122 11.31 -11.68 12.40
C GLN A 122 11.52 -10.96 13.73
N GLN A 123 11.48 -9.64 13.71
CA GLN A 123 11.45 -8.79 14.90
C GLN A 123 10.88 -7.40 14.60
N THR A 124 10.21 -6.85 15.61
CA THR A 124 9.89 -5.42 15.67
C THR A 124 11.16 -4.61 15.93
N VAL A 125 11.40 -3.59 15.12
CA VAL A 125 12.42 -2.56 15.40
C VAL A 125 11.84 -1.57 16.39
N ALA A 126 12.60 -1.26 17.45
CA ALA A 126 12.18 -0.36 18.52
C ALA A 126 12.95 0.97 18.51
N ASP A 127 14.16 1.01 17.96
CA ASP A 127 15.01 2.21 17.96
C ASP A 127 16.04 2.17 16.81
N LEU A 128 16.53 3.36 16.43
CA LEU A 128 17.65 3.55 15.52
C LEU A 128 18.94 3.72 16.33
N ILE A 129 20.02 3.09 15.87
CA ILE A 129 21.35 3.31 16.44
C ILE A 129 22.01 4.42 15.64
N VAL A 130 22.28 5.55 16.29
CA VAL A 130 22.78 6.77 15.64
C VAL A 130 24.12 7.18 16.27
N VAL A 131 25.10 7.53 15.43
CA VAL A 131 26.39 8.08 15.85
C VAL A 131 26.61 9.41 15.14
N GLY A 132 26.68 10.49 15.90
CA GLY A 132 26.64 11.85 15.33
C GLY A 132 25.33 12.06 14.57
N ASN A 133 25.43 12.33 13.26
CA ASN A 133 24.27 12.52 12.39
C ASN A 133 24.00 11.34 11.43
N LYS A 134 24.62 10.18 11.67
CA LYS A 134 24.55 9.02 10.78
C LYS A 134 23.87 7.85 11.46
N VAL A 135 22.97 7.18 10.75
CA VAL A 135 22.43 5.89 11.19
C VAL A 135 23.49 4.80 11.00
N VAL A 136 23.70 3.99 12.03
CA VAL A 136 24.69 2.89 12.02
C VAL A 136 24.06 1.54 12.33
N GLY A 137 22.73 1.48 12.48
CA GLY A 137 22.02 0.25 12.76
C GLY A 137 20.64 0.46 13.37
N VAL A 138 20.06 -0.63 13.85
CA VAL A 138 18.76 -0.65 14.53
C VAL A 138 18.81 -1.55 15.76
N LYS A 139 17.96 -1.25 16.74
CA LYS A 139 17.73 -2.08 17.91
C LYS A 139 16.32 -2.66 17.85
N THR A 140 16.20 -3.96 18.03
CA THR A 140 14.91 -4.65 18.06
C THR A 140 14.27 -4.57 19.44
N GLN A 141 12.97 -4.87 19.51
CA GLN A 141 12.22 -4.96 20.75
C GLN A 141 12.80 -6.00 21.73
N MET A 142 13.43 -7.07 21.25
CA MET A 142 14.14 -8.02 22.15
C MET A 142 15.44 -7.46 22.74
N GLY A 143 15.91 -6.29 22.30
CA GLY A 143 17.19 -5.70 22.70
C GLY A 143 18.41 -6.20 21.90
N LEU A 144 18.16 -6.78 20.72
CA LEU A 144 19.21 -7.18 19.77
C LEU A 144 19.54 -6.02 18.84
N ASN A 145 20.84 -5.74 18.69
CA ASN A 145 21.35 -4.67 17.83
C ASN A 145 21.86 -5.28 16.53
N PHE A 146 21.38 -4.77 15.41
CA PHE A 146 21.90 -5.05 14.07
C PHE A 146 22.59 -3.80 13.55
N MET A 147 23.82 -3.94 13.07
CA MET A 147 24.61 -2.82 12.54
C MET A 147 24.55 -2.80 11.02
N ALA A 148 24.46 -1.61 10.44
CA ALA A 148 24.53 -1.40 9.00
C ALA A 148 24.97 0.02 8.64
N ASN A 149 25.41 0.18 7.39
CA ASN A 149 25.85 1.48 6.86
C ASN A 149 24.68 2.32 6.34
N ALA A 150 23.55 1.68 6.01
CA ALA A 150 22.32 2.33 5.61
C ALA A 150 21.08 1.60 6.17
N VAL A 151 20.01 2.34 6.44
CA VAL A 151 18.72 1.83 6.92
C VAL A 151 17.58 2.41 6.07
N VAL A 152 16.69 1.54 5.57
CA VAL A 152 15.47 1.93 4.85
C VAL A 152 14.25 1.66 5.72
N LEU A 153 13.51 2.69 6.13
CA LEU A 153 12.25 2.55 6.87
C LEU A 153 11.07 2.46 5.91
N THR A 154 10.30 1.38 6.04
CA THR A 154 9.13 1.06 5.22
C THR A 154 7.96 0.56 6.08
N THR A 155 7.73 1.27 7.18
CA THR A 155 6.84 0.87 8.28
C THR A 155 5.35 0.86 7.93
N GLY A 156 4.96 1.34 6.75
CA GLY A 156 3.56 1.34 6.32
C GLY A 156 2.67 2.12 7.28
N THR A 157 1.55 1.53 7.68
CA THR A 157 0.59 2.09 8.65
C THR A 157 0.89 1.73 10.11
N PHE A 158 2.06 1.17 10.41
CA PHE A 158 2.34 0.61 11.73
C PHE A 158 2.85 1.63 12.75
N LEU A 159 3.52 2.70 12.34
CA LEU A 159 4.03 3.72 13.27
C LEU A 159 2.89 4.48 13.93
N GLY A 160 2.80 4.39 15.25
CA GLY A 160 1.72 5.04 16.01
C GLY A 160 0.31 4.58 15.61
N GLY A 161 0.20 3.41 14.96
CA GLY A 161 -1.03 2.92 14.33
C GLY A 161 -2.22 2.83 15.27
N LYS A 162 -3.35 3.39 14.88
CA LYS A 162 -4.61 3.40 15.64
C LYS A 162 -5.80 3.09 14.74
N ILE A 163 -6.56 2.05 15.07
CA ILE A 163 -7.72 1.58 14.30
C ILE A 163 -8.99 2.18 14.89
N HIS A 164 -9.91 2.60 14.02
CA HIS A 164 -11.17 3.26 14.36
C HIS A 164 -12.36 2.55 13.71
N ILE A 165 -13.33 2.16 14.53
CA ILE A 165 -14.62 1.57 14.13
C ILE A 165 -15.71 2.26 14.96
N GLY A 166 -16.44 3.19 14.34
CA GLY A 166 -17.32 4.08 15.08
C GLY A 166 -16.53 4.94 16.08
N LEU A 167 -17.05 5.04 17.30
CA LEU A 167 -16.40 5.78 18.39
C LEU A 167 -15.30 4.96 19.08
N GLU A 168 -15.27 3.65 18.85
CA GLU A 168 -14.24 2.77 19.43
C GLU A 168 -12.94 2.86 18.65
N ASN A 169 -11.83 2.80 19.39
CA ASN A 169 -10.50 2.77 18.81
C ASN A 169 -9.53 1.92 19.63
N TYR A 170 -8.53 1.36 18.97
CA TYR A 170 -7.50 0.54 19.60
C TYR A 170 -6.17 0.62 18.83
N SER A 171 -5.07 0.33 19.51
CA SER A 171 -3.73 0.34 18.90
C SER A 171 -3.55 -0.85 17.96
N GLY A 172 -3.07 -0.60 16.74
CA GLY A 172 -2.81 -1.62 15.73
C GLY A 172 -2.28 -1.01 14.44
N GLY A 173 -1.33 -1.68 13.79
CA GLY A 173 -0.85 -1.26 12.46
C GLY A 173 -1.78 -1.69 11.33
N ARG A 174 -2.51 -2.79 11.57
CA ARG A 174 -3.57 -3.36 10.74
C ARG A 174 -4.45 -4.21 11.64
N ALA A 175 -5.71 -4.47 11.25
CA ALA A 175 -6.56 -5.35 12.03
C ALA A 175 -5.89 -6.73 12.25
N GLY A 176 -5.65 -7.08 13.52
CA GLY A 176 -4.96 -8.30 13.93
C GLY A 176 -3.44 -8.17 14.14
N ASP A 177 -2.82 -7.07 13.72
CA ASP A 177 -1.36 -6.85 13.87
C ASP A 177 -1.04 -5.67 14.79
N PRO A 178 -0.05 -5.81 15.70
CA PRO A 178 0.30 -4.77 16.65
C PRO A 178 0.91 -3.54 15.96
N ALA A 179 0.69 -2.36 16.54
CA ALA A 179 1.38 -1.14 16.10
C ALA A 179 2.86 -1.16 16.52
N SER A 180 3.68 -0.37 15.82
CA SER A 180 5.06 -0.07 16.20
C SER A 180 5.11 1.23 17.01
N ILE A 181 5.02 1.11 18.34
CA ILE A 181 4.92 2.27 19.25
C ILE A 181 6.31 2.83 19.60
N ALA A 182 7.21 1.99 20.11
CA ALA A 182 8.53 2.43 20.58
C ALA A 182 9.34 3.15 19.47
N LEU A 183 9.30 2.63 18.25
CA LEU A 183 9.96 3.27 17.11
C LEU A 183 9.29 4.60 16.73
N ALA A 184 7.97 4.71 16.84
CA ALA A 184 7.26 5.96 16.57
C ALA A 184 7.66 7.04 17.58
N ASP A 185 7.65 6.69 18.88
CA ASP A 185 8.07 7.60 19.95
C ASP A 185 9.51 8.07 19.73
N ARG A 186 10.41 7.15 19.37
CA ARG A 186 11.79 7.49 19.07
C ARG A 186 11.91 8.45 17.88
N LEU A 187 11.18 8.20 16.80
CA LEU A 187 11.24 9.05 15.61
C LEU A 187 10.68 10.45 15.89
N ARG A 188 9.72 10.60 16.81
CA ARG A 188 9.20 11.90 17.27
C ARG A 188 10.19 12.73 18.07
N GLU A 189 11.20 12.10 18.67
CA GLU A 189 12.30 12.80 19.37
C GLU A 189 13.39 13.32 18.40
N LEU A 190 13.36 12.87 17.14
CA LEU A 190 14.33 13.25 16.11
C LEU A 190 13.82 14.48 15.32
N PRO A 191 14.70 15.19 14.59
CA PRO A 191 14.35 16.47 13.95
C PRO A 191 13.53 16.29 12.66
N PHE A 192 12.56 15.38 12.66
CA PHE A 192 11.66 15.16 11.54
C PHE A 192 10.33 15.88 11.74
N ARG A 193 9.77 16.40 10.65
CA ARG A 193 8.39 16.89 10.64
C ARG A 193 7.46 15.69 10.49
N ILE A 194 6.69 15.44 11.54
CA ILE A 194 5.77 14.31 11.64
C ILE A 194 4.35 14.84 11.77
N ASP A 195 3.44 14.19 11.05
CA ASP A 195 2.01 14.45 11.14
C ASP A 195 1.27 13.10 10.98
N ARG A 196 -0.06 13.09 11.01
CA ARG A 196 -0.87 11.87 10.92
C ARG A 196 -1.75 11.85 9.68
N LEU A 197 -1.88 10.68 9.09
CA LEU A 197 -2.80 10.42 7.98
C LEU A 197 -3.80 9.34 8.36
N LYS A 198 -4.96 9.40 7.71
CA LYS A 198 -6.02 8.40 7.81
C LYS A 198 -6.23 7.70 6.48
N THR A 199 -6.36 6.37 6.50
CA THR A 199 -6.92 5.61 5.37
C THR A 199 -8.00 4.64 5.84
N GLY A 200 -8.97 4.32 4.98
CA GLY A 200 -10.07 3.41 5.31
C GLY A 200 -10.12 2.19 4.39
N THR A 201 -10.60 1.07 4.93
CA THR A 201 -10.84 -0.19 4.21
C THR A 201 -12.31 -0.60 4.36
N PRO A 202 -12.94 -1.24 3.35
CA PRO A 202 -14.31 -1.69 3.47
C PRO A 202 -14.43 -2.91 4.39
N PRO A 203 -15.65 -3.27 4.82
CA PRO A 203 -15.89 -4.60 5.39
C PRO A 203 -15.54 -5.70 4.40
N ARG A 204 -15.18 -6.89 4.89
CA ARG A 204 -15.05 -8.11 4.09
C ARG A 204 -16.32 -8.93 4.22
N ILE A 205 -16.85 -9.38 3.09
CA ILE A 205 -18.16 -10.03 3.01
C ILE A 205 -17.97 -11.51 2.69
N ASP A 206 -18.80 -12.38 3.28
CA ASP A 206 -18.84 -13.80 2.90
C ASP A 206 -19.57 -13.93 1.57
N GLY A 207 -18.83 -14.25 0.51
CA GLY A 207 -19.35 -14.40 -0.84
C GLY A 207 -20.46 -15.45 -0.95
N ARG A 208 -20.54 -16.44 -0.07
CA ARG A 208 -21.62 -17.45 -0.09
C ARG A 208 -22.99 -16.86 0.26
N THR A 209 -23.00 -15.66 0.86
CA THR A 209 -24.19 -14.95 1.30
C THR A 209 -24.61 -13.83 0.34
N ILE A 210 -23.89 -13.66 -0.78
CA ILE A 210 -24.20 -12.71 -1.84
C ILE A 210 -24.99 -13.42 -2.93
N ASP A 211 -26.10 -12.82 -3.37
CA ASP A 211 -26.87 -13.28 -4.51
C ASP A 211 -26.27 -12.71 -5.81
N PHE A 212 -25.26 -13.41 -6.35
CA PHE A 212 -24.58 -13.02 -7.59
C PHE A 212 -25.49 -13.02 -8.82
N SER A 213 -26.63 -13.73 -8.80
CA SER A 213 -27.55 -13.78 -9.95
C SER A 213 -28.19 -12.43 -10.27
N LYS A 214 -28.19 -11.51 -9.30
CA LYS A 214 -28.69 -10.14 -9.44
C LYS A 214 -27.62 -9.14 -9.89
N LEU A 215 -26.36 -9.55 -9.99
CA LEU A 215 -25.23 -8.66 -10.22
C LEU A 215 -24.73 -8.77 -11.67
N GLU A 216 -24.22 -7.65 -12.19
CA GLU A 216 -23.57 -7.64 -13.51
C GLU A 216 -22.18 -8.25 -13.40
N GLU A 217 -21.89 -9.28 -14.21
CA GLU A 217 -20.56 -9.86 -14.33
C GLU A 217 -19.64 -8.98 -15.19
N GLN A 218 -18.41 -8.80 -14.73
CA GLN A 218 -17.34 -8.13 -15.46
C GLN A 218 -16.12 -9.04 -15.55
N HIS A 219 -15.92 -9.59 -16.74
CA HIS A 219 -14.75 -10.41 -17.06
C HIS A 219 -13.49 -9.57 -17.35
N GLY A 220 -12.35 -10.25 -17.36
CA GLY A 220 -11.08 -9.74 -17.87
C GLY A 220 -11.10 -9.54 -19.40
N ASP A 221 -10.02 -8.99 -19.93
CA ASP A 221 -9.84 -8.86 -21.39
C ASP A 221 -9.40 -10.20 -22.01
N ASP A 222 -9.77 -10.44 -23.27
CA ASP A 222 -9.28 -11.54 -24.09
C ASP A 222 -8.67 -10.97 -25.40
N PRO A 223 -7.37 -11.16 -25.68
CA PRO A 223 -6.40 -11.93 -24.89
C PRO A 223 -5.98 -11.25 -23.58
N VAL A 224 -5.73 -12.07 -22.55
CA VAL A 224 -5.34 -11.61 -21.20
C VAL A 224 -4.04 -10.77 -21.27
N PRO A 225 -4.04 -9.53 -20.75
CA PRO A 225 -2.84 -8.69 -20.63
C PRO A 225 -1.82 -9.26 -19.64
N VAL A 226 -0.54 -8.94 -19.83
CA VAL A 226 0.57 -9.33 -18.95
C VAL A 226 1.23 -8.07 -18.37
N PHE A 227 1.53 -8.05 -17.07
CA PHE A 227 2.20 -6.91 -16.43
C PHE A 227 3.71 -6.90 -16.65
N SER A 228 4.41 -8.01 -16.41
CA SER A 228 5.86 -8.05 -16.65
C SER A 228 6.18 -8.10 -18.14
N PHE A 229 7.20 -7.37 -18.57
CA PHE A 229 7.78 -7.48 -19.91
C PHE A 229 8.43 -8.84 -20.14
N LEU A 230 8.75 -9.56 -19.07
CA LEU A 230 9.31 -10.91 -19.11
C LEU A 230 8.27 -11.99 -18.77
N GLY A 231 7.04 -11.58 -18.47
CA GLY A 231 5.94 -12.46 -18.11
C GLY A 231 5.35 -13.18 -19.32
N LYS A 232 4.61 -14.25 -19.06
CA LYS A 232 3.88 -15.01 -20.08
C LYS A 232 2.47 -15.31 -19.57
N ARG A 233 1.49 -15.37 -20.48
CA ARG A 233 0.08 -15.58 -20.14
C ARG A 233 -0.15 -16.91 -19.42
N GLU A 234 0.65 -17.94 -19.72
CA GLU A 234 0.55 -19.26 -19.11
C GLU A 234 0.94 -19.27 -17.63
N GLN A 235 1.56 -18.18 -17.13
CA GLN A 235 1.87 -18.02 -15.72
C GLN A 235 0.65 -17.59 -14.90
N HIS A 236 -0.39 -17.04 -15.55
CA HIS A 236 -1.56 -16.54 -14.86
C HIS A 236 -2.40 -17.69 -14.30
N PRO A 237 -2.87 -17.57 -13.04
CA PRO A 237 -3.92 -18.42 -12.51
C PRO A 237 -5.22 -18.33 -13.32
N LYS A 238 -6.19 -19.16 -12.91
CA LYS A 238 -7.55 -19.14 -13.45
C LYS A 238 -8.14 -17.72 -13.40
N GLN A 239 -8.63 -17.25 -14.54
CA GLN A 239 -9.30 -15.96 -14.65
C GLN A 239 -10.76 -16.06 -14.19
N ILE A 240 -11.21 -15.16 -13.32
CA ILE A 240 -12.59 -15.10 -12.79
C ILE A 240 -13.18 -13.68 -12.90
N PRO A 241 -14.52 -13.55 -13.01
CA PRO A 241 -15.16 -12.24 -13.09
C PRO A 241 -15.13 -11.51 -11.75
N CYS A 242 -15.18 -10.18 -11.83
CA CYS A 242 -15.68 -9.33 -10.75
C CYS A 242 -17.17 -9.11 -11.00
N HIS A 243 -17.90 -8.63 -10.00
CA HIS A 243 -19.28 -8.24 -10.19
C HIS A 243 -19.49 -6.76 -9.88
N ILE A 244 -20.61 -6.21 -10.32
CA ILE A 244 -20.96 -4.82 -10.07
C ILE A 244 -22.31 -4.77 -9.36
N THR A 245 -22.35 -4.03 -8.25
CA THR A 245 -23.57 -3.64 -7.56
C THR A 245 -23.59 -2.12 -7.36
N ARG A 246 -24.66 -1.61 -6.75
CA ARG A 246 -24.84 -0.19 -6.49
C ARG A 246 -25.47 0.05 -5.11
N THR A 247 -25.10 1.17 -4.51
CA THR A 247 -25.85 1.76 -3.39
C THR A 247 -27.15 2.39 -3.89
N ASN A 248 -28.09 2.63 -2.98
CA ASN A 248 -29.38 3.26 -3.24
C ASN A 248 -29.73 4.27 -2.12
N SER A 249 -30.88 4.94 -2.25
CA SER A 249 -31.37 5.92 -1.27
C SER A 249 -31.44 5.35 0.16
N LYS A 250 -31.94 4.12 0.33
CA LYS A 250 -31.98 3.44 1.63
C LYS A 250 -30.57 3.25 2.22
N THR A 251 -29.59 2.86 1.40
CA THR A 251 -28.18 2.81 1.83
C THR A 251 -27.70 4.16 2.35
N HIS A 252 -28.06 5.24 1.66
CA HIS A 252 -27.60 6.58 2.04
C HIS A 252 -28.27 7.05 3.32
N ASP A 253 -29.55 6.76 3.52
CA ASP A 253 -30.28 7.13 4.74
C ASP A 253 -29.71 6.42 5.98
N ILE A 254 -29.36 5.13 5.86
CA ILE A 254 -28.67 4.37 6.92
C ILE A 254 -27.30 4.97 7.22
N ILE A 255 -26.54 5.34 6.20
CA ILE A 255 -25.22 5.96 6.40
C ILE A 255 -25.36 7.34 7.07
N ARG A 256 -26.34 8.14 6.65
CA ARG A 256 -26.64 9.45 7.24
C ARG A 256 -27.01 9.35 8.72
N SER A 257 -27.77 8.32 9.11
CA SER A 257 -28.16 8.12 10.51
C SER A 257 -27.00 7.75 11.44
N GLY A 258 -25.86 7.30 10.89
CA GLY A 258 -24.66 6.96 11.66
C GLY A 258 -23.53 8.01 11.61
N LEU A 259 -23.73 9.16 10.94
CA LEU A 259 -22.66 10.15 10.74
C LEU A 259 -22.15 10.78 12.05
N ASP A 260 -23.03 10.97 13.03
CA ASP A 260 -22.70 11.46 14.37
C ASP A 260 -21.73 10.53 15.12
N ARG A 261 -21.79 9.23 14.82
CA ARG A 261 -20.90 8.19 15.35
C ARG A 261 -19.71 7.88 14.43
N SER A 262 -19.55 8.61 13.34
CA SER A 262 -18.36 8.49 12.49
C SER A 262 -17.18 9.22 13.14
N PRO A 263 -16.03 8.55 13.35
CA PRO A 263 -14.85 9.19 13.91
C PRO A 263 -14.28 10.30 13.01
N LEU A 264 -14.66 10.32 11.72
CA LEU A 264 -14.33 11.40 10.79
C LEU A 264 -15.11 12.70 11.08
N TYR A 265 -16.38 12.60 11.51
CA TYR A 265 -17.27 13.75 11.72
C TYR A 265 -17.39 14.15 13.19
N SER A 266 -17.07 13.25 14.11
CA SER A 266 -17.04 13.52 15.56
C SER A 266 -15.70 14.11 16.06
N GLY A 267 -14.72 14.31 15.18
CA GLY A 267 -13.42 14.88 15.53
C GLY A 267 -12.49 13.95 16.33
N ILE A 268 -12.76 12.65 16.35
CA ILE A 268 -11.93 11.64 17.04
C ILE A 268 -10.64 11.35 16.27
N ILE A 269 -10.70 11.46 14.94
CA ILE A 269 -9.54 11.27 14.06
C ILE A 269 -8.80 12.59 13.90
N GLU A 270 -7.51 12.58 14.19
CA GLU A 270 -6.60 13.71 13.99
C GLU A 270 -6.10 13.76 12.54
N GLY A 271 -5.90 12.58 11.94
CA GLY A 271 -5.27 12.40 10.65
C GLY A 271 -6.15 12.76 9.45
N ILE A 272 -5.52 13.36 8.44
CA ILE A 272 -6.21 13.81 7.24
C ILE A 272 -6.43 12.63 6.28
N GLY A 273 -7.66 12.47 5.81
CA GLY A 273 -8.05 11.44 4.84
C GLY A 273 -7.95 11.90 3.37
N PRO A 274 -7.98 10.97 2.40
CA PRO A 274 -7.85 11.30 0.97
C PRO A 274 -9.12 11.94 0.39
N ARG A 275 -8.98 13.07 -0.29
CA ARG A 275 -10.08 13.83 -0.92
C ARG A 275 -10.69 13.12 -2.13
N TYR A 276 -9.87 12.42 -2.91
CA TYR A 276 -10.28 11.83 -4.20
C TYR A 276 -10.66 10.35 -4.12
N CYS A 277 -10.48 9.72 -2.96
CA CYS A 277 -10.99 8.37 -2.66
C CYS A 277 -11.55 8.36 -1.23
N PRO A 278 -12.57 9.17 -0.96
CA PRO A 278 -13.14 9.31 0.37
C PRO A 278 -13.82 8.02 0.81
N SER A 279 -14.02 7.88 2.12
CA SER A 279 -14.91 6.85 2.66
C SER A 279 -16.34 7.03 2.15
N ILE A 280 -17.16 5.99 2.20
CA ILE A 280 -18.54 6.06 1.69
C ILE A 280 -19.37 7.11 2.42
N GLU A 281 -19.17 7.26 3.73
CA GLU A 281 -19.79 8.32 4.51
C GLU A 281 -19.43 9.72 4.00
N ASP A 282 -18.17 9.94 3.62
CA ASP A 282 -17.71 11.24 3.10
C ASP A 282 -18.08 11.46 1.63
N LYS A 283 -18.16 10.37 0.85
CA LYS A 283 -18.65 10.40 -0.52
C LYS A 283 -20.12 10.84 -0.58
N ILE A 284 -20.97 10.31 0.30
CA ILE A 284 -22.41 10.63 0.34
C ILE A 284 -22.65 12.08 0.78
N VAL A 285 -21.84 12.61 1.71
CA VAL A 285 -21.94 14.01 2.13
C VAL A 285 -21.49 14.97 1.02
N ARG A 286 -20.36 14.67 0.35
CA ARG A 286 -19.79 15.54 -0.70
C ARG A 286 -20.58 15.51 -2.00
N PHE A 287 -21.17 14.36 -2.34
CA PHE A 287 -21.92 14.15 -3.58
C PHE A 287 -23.38 13.81 -3.24
N ALA A 288 -24.01 14.67 -2.44
CA ALA A 288 -25.37 14.47 -1.94
C ALA A 288 -26.44 14.46 -3.04
N ASP A 289 -26.11 14.98 -4.24
CA ASP A 289 -26.94 14.97 -5.45
C ASP A 289 -26.97 13.60 -6.16
N ARG A 290 -26.10 12.67 -5.78
CA ARG A 290 -26.01 11.33 -6.39
C ARG A 290 -26.88 10.33 -5.65
N ASP A 291 -27.93 9.86 -6.30
CA ASP A 291 -28.84 8.83 -5.75
C ASP A 291 -28.20 7.43 -5.63
N THR A 292 -27.05 7.21 -6.27
CA THR A 292 -26.41 5.90 -6.33
C THR A 292 -24.90 5.99 -6.57
N HIS A 293 -24.17 5.07 -5.98
CA HIS A 293 -22.73 4.87 -6.17
C HIS A 293 -22.46 3.43 -6.59
N GLN A 294 -21.69 3.26 -7.66
CA GLN A 294 -21.24 1.95 -8.15
C GLN A 294 -20.19 1.34 -7.21
N ILE A 295 -20.36 0.06 -6.91
CA ILE A 295 -19.47 -0.75 -6.08
C ILE A 295 -18.99 -1.95 -6.91
N PHE A 296 -17.69 -2.19 -6.94
CA PHE A 296 -17.14 -3.42 -7.50
C PHE A 296 -17.06 -4.49 -6.43
N VAL A 297 -17.55 -5.67 -6.74
CA VAL A 297 -17.57 -6.86 -5.88
C VAL A 297 -16.41 -7.74 -6.33
N GLU A 298 -15.28 -7.60 -5.64
CA GLU A 298 -13.99 -8.14 -6.06
C GLU A 298 -13.62 -9.38 -5.23
N PRO A 299 -13.36 -10.54 -5.86
CA PRO A 299 -12.89 -11.72 -5.13
C PRO A 299 -11.49 -11.50 -4.55
N GLU A 300 -11.23 -11.97 -3.34
CA GLU A 300 -9.90 -11.87 -2.71
C GLU A 300 -8.93 -13.00 -3.10
N GLY A 301 -9.43 -14.06 -3.73
CA GLY A 301 -8.66 -15.21 -4.18
C GLY A 301 -9.53 -16.35 -4.67
N LEU A 302 -8.89 -17.41 -5.19
CA LEU A 302 -9.54 -18.59 -5.74
C LEU A 302 -10.04 -19.56 -4.66
N ASP A 303 -9.30 -19.64 -3.55
CA ASP A 303 -9.55 -20.59 -2.45
C ASP A 303 -10.19 -19.93 -1.21
N THR A 304 -10.84 -18.78 -1.39
CA THR A 304 -11.52 -18.05 -0.32
C THR A 304 -12.89 -17.58 -0.76
N HIS A 305 -13.80 -17.46 0.20
CA HIS A 305 -15.10 -16.83 0.00
C HIS A 305 -15.11 -15.35 0.42
N GLU A 306 -14.01 -14.80 0.94
CA GLU A 306 -13.96 -13.38 1.27
C GLU A 306 -14.04 -12.52 -0.01
N ILE A 307 -14.96 -11.55 0.02
CA ILE A 307 -15.21 -10.58 -1.04
C ILE A 307 -14.85 -9.18 -0.54
N TYR A 308 -14.19 -8.41 -1.41
CA TYR A 308 -13.84 -7.01 -1.22
C TYR A 308 -14.85 -6.11 -1.98
N PRO A 309 -15.75 -5.40 -1.28
CA PRO A 309 -16.69 -4.47 -1.91
C PRO A 309 -16.04 -3.10 -2.11
N ASN A 310 -15.34 -2.94 -3.23
CA ASN A 310 -14.60 -1.73 -3.58
C ASN A 310 -15.53 -0.55 -3.85
N GLY A 311 -15.43 0.47 -2.99
CA GLY A 311 -16.23 1.68 -3.03
C GLY A 311 -16.99 1.97 -1.73
N ILE A 312 -17.00 1.02 -0.78
CA ILE A 312 -17.61 1.20 0.55
C ILE A 312 -16.61 1.18 1.71
N SER A 313 -15.40 1.71 1.52
CA SER A 313 -14.48 1.96 2.66
C SER A 313 -15.17 2.84 3.69
N THR A 314 -15.10 2.46 4.97
CA THR A 314 -15.86 3.16 6.02
C THR A 314 -15.16 3.08 7.37
N SER A 315 -15.53 4.00 8.26
CA SER A 315 -15.18 3.98 9.68
C SER A 315 -16.41 4.04 10.59
N LEU A 316 -17.61 3.80 10.04
CA LEU A 316 -18.86 3.79 10.81
C LEU A 316 -18.90 2.64 11.84
N PRO A 317 -19.75 2.73 12.87
CA PRO A 317 -20.03 1.62 13.79
C PRO A 317 -20.49 0.35 13.06
N PHE A 318 -20.18 -0.82 13.61
CA PHE A 318 -20.47 -2.11 12.97
C PHE A 318 -21.96 -2.34 12.70
N ASP A 319 -22.85 -1.92 13.60
CA ASP A 319 -24.31 -1.98 13.41
C ASP A 319 -24.75 -1.25 12.13
N VAL A 320 -24.24 -0.04 11.92
CA VAL A 320 -24.52 0.75 10.71
C VAL A 320 -23.93 0.09 9.47
N GLN A 321 -22.71 -0.45 9.58
CA GLN A 321 -22.09 -1.22 8.49
C GLN A 321 -22.94 -2.40 8.05
N TYR A 322 -23.41 -3.17 9.02
CA TYR A 322 -24.24 -4.34 8.79
C TYR A 322 -25.53 -3.98 8.06
N GLU A 323 -26.21 -2.92 8.49
CA GLU A 323 -27.44 -2.46 7.87
C GLU A 323 -27.24 -1.92 6.45
N PHE A 324 -26.26 -1.05 6.22
CA PHE A 324 -26.09 -0.44 4.90
C PHE A 324 -25.56 -1.45 3.88
N VAL A 325 -24.72 -2.41 4.29
CA VAL A 325 -24.25 -3.48 3.40
C VAL A 325 -25.45 -4.28 2.91
N ARG A 326 -26.35 -4.66 3.83
CA ARG A 326 -27.55 -5.44 3.52
C ARG A 326 -28.65 -4.68 2.79
N SER A 327 -28.49 -3.38 2.59
CA SER A 327 -29.42 -2.59 1.80
C SER A 327 -29.06 -2.52 0.32
N MET A 328 -27.86 -2.97 -0.09
CA MET A 328 -27.42 -2.99 -1.49
C MET A 328 -28.01 -4.17 -2.26
N LEU A 329 -28.18 -4.00 -3.58
CA LEU A 329 -28.70 -5.05 -4.46
C LEU A 329 -27.80 -6.29 -4.43
N GLY A 330 -28.39 -7.48 -4.21
CA GLY A 330 -27.67 -8.76 -4.13
C GLY A 330 -27.01 -9.03 -2.78
N PHE A 331 -27.01 -8.06 -1.86
CA PHE A 331 -26.39 -8.16 -0.54
C PHE A 331 -27.42 -8.29 0.58
N GLU A 332 -28.70 -8.55 0.27
CA GLU A 332 -29.79 -8.50 1.24
C GLU A 332 -29.58 -9.45 2.45
N ASN A 333 -28.84 -10.54 2.24
CA ASN A 333 -28.45 -11.52 3.24
C ASN A 333 -26.93 -11.57 3.51
N ALA A 334 -26.19 -10.57 3.05
CA ALA A 334 -24.73 -10.54 3.15
C ALA A 334 -24.26 -10.55 4.61
N GLU A 335 -23.36 -11.46 4.94
CA GLU A 335 -22.70 -11.53 6.23
C GLU A 335 -21.30 -10.91 6.18
N ILE A 336 -20.99 -10.08 7.19
CA ILE A 336 -19.68 -9.43 7.31
C ILE A 336 -18.72 -10.37 8.05
N VAL A 337 -17.65 -10.80 7.37
CA VAL A 337 -16.55 -11.59 7.93
C VAL A 337 -15.58 -10.70 8.73
N ARG A 338 -15.32 -9.49 8.23
CA ARG A 338 -14.44 -8.51 8.90
C ARG A 338 -15.03 -7.11 8.80
N PRO A 339 -15.09 -6.34 9.89
CA PRO A 339 -15.61 -4.98 9.85
C PRO A 339 -14.71 -4.08 8.99
N GLY A 340 -15.33 -3.10 8.33
CA GLY A 340 -14.62 -1.96 7.76
C GLY A 340 -14.09 -1.08 8.89
N TYR A 341 -12.96 -0.44 8.64
CA TYR A 341 -12.32 0.42 9.64
C TYR A 341 -11.45 1.48 8.97
N ALA A 342 -11.09 2.48 9.76
CA ALA A 342 -10.01 3.40 9.41
C ALA A 342 -8.77 3.18 10.26
N ILE A 343 -7.61 3.41 9.67
CA ILE A 343 -6.31 3.38 10.33
C ILE A 343 -5.71 4.79 10.27
N GLU A 344 -5.34 5.30 11.44
CA GLU A 344 -4.51 6.48 11.60
C GLU A 344 -3.06 6.07 11.90
N TYR A 345 -2.10 6.74 11.28
CA TYR A 345 -0.69 6.41 11.42
C TYR A 345 0.19 7.65 11.22
N ASP A 346 1.39 7.60 11.78
CA ASP A 346 2.40 8.64 11.61
C ASP A 346 3.00 8.59 10.20
N PHE A 347 3.17 9.75 9.58
CA PHE A 347 3.97 9.93 8.38
C PHE A 347 4.93 11.11 8.54
N PHE A 348 5.92 11.15 7.67
CA PHE A 348 6.99 12.14 7.69
C PHE A 348 6.85 13.02 6.45
N ASP A 349 7.07 14.32 6.61
CA ASP A 349 6.99 15.26 5.51
C ASP A 349 8.06 14.93 4.46
N PRO A 350 7.67 14.49 3.25
CA PRO A 350 8.64 14.05 2.25
C PRO A 350 9.53 15.18 1.73
N ARG A 351 9.20 16.46 2.02
CA ARG A 351 10.09 17.59 1.73
C ARG A 351 11.40 17.54 2.49
N ASP A 352 11.50 16.73 3.55
CA ASP A 352 12.73 16.46 4.29
C ASP A 352 13.60 15.36 3.65
N LEU A 353 13.23 14.86 2.48
CA LEU A 353 13.99 13.87 1.72
C LEU A 353 14.75 14.52 0.54
N LYS A 354 15.88 13.90 0.17
CA LYS A 354 16.57 14.13 -1.10
C LYS A 354 15.83 13.35 -2.22
N MET A 355 16.13 13.62 -3.48
CA MET A 355 15.63 12.81 -4.62
C MET A 355 16.02 11.33 -4.51
N SER A 356 17.08 11.02 -3.77
CA SER A 356 17.50 9.64 -3.47
C SER A 356 16.59 8.91 -2.47
N LEU A 357 15.62 9.61 -1.88
CA LEU A 357 14.82 9.22 -0.71
C LEU A 357 15.60 9.08 0.60
N GLU A 358 16.86 9.49 0.62
CA GLU A 358 17.64 9.67 1.84
C GLU A 358 17.13 10.91 2.60
N THR A 359 17.05 10.83 3.92
CA THR A 359 16.66 11.99 4.73
C THR A 359 17.73 13.08 4.66
N LYS A 360 17.32 14.34 4.72
CA LYS A 360 18.22 15.50 4.85
C LYS A 360 18.77 15.65 6.27
N HIS A 361 18.12 15.02 7.25
CA HIS A 361 18.46 15.15 8.65
C HIS A 361 19.41 14.07 9.16
N MET A 362 19.45 12.89 8.55
CA MET A 362 20.26 11.77 9.03
C MET A 362 20.87 10.99 7.86
N ASP A 363 22.19 10.95 7.82
CA ASP A 363 22.93 10.27 6.75
C ASP A 363 22.73 8.76 6.84
N GLY A 364 22.53 8.13 5.68
CA GLY A 364 22.28 6.70 5.55
C GLY A 364 20.87 6.24 5.93
N LEU A 365 19.98 7.15 6.35
CA LEU A 365 18.58 6.82 6.64
C LEU A 365 17.71 7.17 5.43
N PHE A 366 16.92 6.22 4.96
CA PHE A 366 16.02 6.36 3.80
C PHE A 366 14.59 6.04 4.21
N PHE A 367 13.61 6.78 3.68
CA PHE A 367 12.19 6.49 3.90
C PHE A 367 11.51 6.12 2.59
N ALA A 368 10.64 5.11 2.60
CA ALA A 368 9.88 4.71 1.43
C ALA A 368 8.48 4.16 1.75
N GLY A 369 7.51 4.54 0.93
CA GLY A 369 6.14 4.06 1.01
C GLY A 369 5.23 4.97 1.82
N GLN A 370 4.28 4.40 2.56
CA GLN A 370 3.26 5.19 3.26
C GLN A 370 3.83 6.12 4.34
N VAL A 371 5.03 5.81 4.84
CA VAL A 371 5.80 6.66 5.75
C VAL A 371 6.12 8.04 5.12
N ASN A 372 6.14 8.14 3.79
CA ASN A 372 6.32 9.40 3.03
C ASN A 372 4.98 10.07 2.66
N GLY A 373 3.86 9.61 3.22
CA GLY A 373 2.55 10.17 2.96
C GLY A 373 1.89 9.73 1.65
N THR A 374 2.40 8.70 0.95
CA THR A 374 1.66 8.08 -0.16
C THR A 374 0.64 7.05 0.33
N THR A 375 -0.35 6.72 -0.51
CA THR A 375 -1.22 5.57 -0.30
C THR A 375 -1.38 4.75 -1.57
N GLY A 376 -0.95 3.49 -1.51
CA GLY A 376 -1.01 2.57 -2.63
C GLY A 376 0.18 1.63 -2.63
N TYR A 377 -0.02 0.43 -3.16
CA TYR A 377 1.03 -0.57 -3.20
C TYR A 377 2.10 -0.18 -4.21
N GLU A 378 1.68 0.34 -5.36
CA GLU A 378 2.53 0.69 -6.50
C GLU A 378 3.40 1.89 -6.19
N GLU A 379 2.81 2.95 -5.61
CA GLU A 379 3.55 4.11 -5.10
C GLU A 379 4.59 3.70 -4.06
N ALA A 380 4.23 2.77 -3.17
CA ALA A 380 5.14 2.30 -2.14
C ALA A 380 6.28 1.44 -2.70
N ALA A 381 5.97 0.50 -3.59
CA ALA A 381 6.96 -0.36 -4.25
C ALA A 381 7.95 0.45 -5.09
N ALA A 382 7.47 1.45 -5.84
CA ALA A 382 8.31 2.37 -6.61
C ALA A 382 9.32 3.12 -5.71
N GLN A 383 8.84 3.70 -4.61
CA GLN A 383 9.73 4.34 -3.63
C GLN A 383 10.70 3.34 -2.99
N GLY A 384 10.22 2.15 -2.66
CA GLY A 384 11.03 1.07 -2.09
C GLY A 384 12.21 0.72 -2.98
N LEU A 385 11.95 0.52 -4.28
CA LEU A 385 12.97 0.23 -5.28
C LEU A 385 14.06 1.31 -5.31
N ILE A 386 13.67 2.58 -5.38
CA ILE A 386 14.61 3.72 -5.42
C ILE A 386 15.39 3.85 -4.11
N ALA A 387 14.73 3.73 -2.97
CA ALA A 387 15.38 3.83 -1.66
C ALA A 387 16.36 2.68 -1.41
N GLY A 388 16.00 1.44 -1.76
CA GLY A 388 16.88 0.28 -1.63
C GLY A 388 18.08 0.35 -2.56
N LEU A 389 17.86 0.76 -3.82
CA LEU A 389 18.93 0.99 -4.78
C LEU A 389 19.91 2.06 -4.25
N ASN A 390 19.42 3.19 -3.78
CA ASN A 390 20.27 4.27 -3.29
C ASN A 390 20.95 3.94 -1.95
N ALA A 391 20.32 3.16 -1.08
CA ALA A 391 20.97 2.63 0.11
C ALA A 391 22.17 1.73 -0.26
N ALA A 392 22.02 0.85 -1.25
CA ALA A 392 23.14 0.04 -1.73
C ALA A 392 24.22 0.90 -2.42
N ARG A 393 23.84 1.86 -3.25
CA ARG A 393 24.79 2.78 -3.92
C ARG A 393 25.60 3.59 -2.92
N LEU A 394 24.97 4.08 -1.84
CA LEU A 394 25.66 4.77 -0.76
C LEU A 394 26.76 3.88 -0.13
N VAL A 395 26.46 2.61 0.16
CA VAL A 395 27.45 1.68 0.73
C VAL A 395 28.57 1.37 -0.25
N LEU A 396 28.27 1.31 -1.54
CA LEU A 396 29.25 1.08 -2.61
C LEU A 396 30.05 2.33 -3.00
N GLY A 397 29.80 3.49 -2.37
CA GLY A 397 30.46 4.75 -2.70
C GLY A 397 30.09 5.31 -4.08
N LEU A 398 28.88 4.98 -4.56
CA LEU A 398 28.34 5.45 -5.84
C LEU A 398 27.38 6.63 -5.62
N GLU A 399 27.30 7.53 -6.60
CA GLU A 399 26.33 8.63 -6.58
C GLU A 399 24.90 8.11 -6.57
N SER A 400 23.97 8.78 -5.88
CA SER A 400 22.56 8.39 -5.92
C SER A 400 21.93 8.55 -7.31
N TRP A 401 20.91 7.75 -7.61
CA TRP A 401 20.15 7.84 -8.85
C TRP A 401 18.64 7.85 -8.60
N CYS A 402 17.94 8.65 -9.38
CA CYS A 402 16.48 8.67 -9.48
C CYS A 402 16.14 9.12 -10.91
N PRO A 403 15.16 8.50 -11.59
CA PRO A 403 14.74 8.98 -12.90
C PRO A 403 14.15 10.40 -12.81
N GLY A 404 14.35 11.17 -13.88
CA GLY A 404 13.72 12.48 -14.05
C GLY A 404 12.20 12.39 -14.19
N ARG A 405 11.50 13.48 -13.88
CA ARG A 405 10.04 13.55 -14.03
C ARG A 405 9.57 13.53 -15.49
N ASP A 406 10.48 13.82 -16.42
CA ASP A 406 10.31 13.69 -17.87
C ASP A 406 10.61 12.28 -18.39
N GLU A 407 11.22 11.41 -17.56
CA GLU A 407 11.63 10.05 -17.93
C GLU A 407 10.69 8.97 -17.42
N ALA A 408 10.07 9.16 -16.23
CA ALA A 408 9.26 8.13 -15.57
C ALA A 408 8.20 8.72 -14.61
N TYR A 409 7.08 8.01 -14.44
CA TYR A 409 6.08 8.28 -13.39
C TYR A 409 6.67 8.13 -11.97
N ILE A 410 7.66 7.25 -11.77
CA ILE A 410 8.45 7.19 -10.53
C ILE A 410 9.09 8.55 -10.24
N GLY A 411 9.71 9.18 -11.25
CA GLY A 411 10.33 10.50 -11.14
C GLY A 411 9.31 11.59 -10.84
N VAL A 412 8.16 11.59 -11.54
CA VAL A 412 7.04 12.51 -11.27
C VAL A 412 6.58 12.40 -9.81
N MET A 413 6.36 11.17 -9.32
CA MET A 413 5.90 10.92 -7.97
C MET A 413 6.89 11.45 -6.93
N ILE A 414 8.17 11.08 -7.06
CA ILE A 414 9.19 11.45 -6.08
C ILE A 414 9.38 12.96 -6.08
N ASP A 415 9.47 13.61 -7.25
CA ASP A 415 9.61 15.06 -7.35
C ASP A 415 8.39 15.79 -6.76
N ASP A 416 7.17 15.35 -7.06
CA ASP A 416 5.95 15.94 -6.47
C ASP A 416 6.00 15.87 -4.94
N LEU A 417 6.36 14.70 -4.38
CA LEU A 417 6.45 14.48 -2.93
C LEU A 417 7.49 15.41 -2.29
N ILE A 418 8.72 15.43 -2.80
CA ILE A 418 9.80 16.19 -2.14
C ILE A 418 9.70 17.70 -2.38
N THR A 419 9.06 18.13 -3.46
CA THR A 419 8.93 19.55 -3.81
C THR A 419 7.71 20.16 -3.15
N ARG A 420 6.57 19.45 -3.15
CA ARG A 420 5.29 20.00 -2.70
C ARG A 420 4.87 19.51 -1.32
N GLY A 421 5.44 18.41 -0.84
CA GLY A 421 4.93 17.71 0.34
C GLY A 421 3.56 17.09 0.06
N THR A 422 2.87 16.70 1.12
CA THR A 422 1.48 16.25 1.01
C THR A 422 0.69 16.56 2.27
N GLN A 423 -0.54 17.04 2.10
CA GLN A 423 -1.48 17.30 3.21
C GLN A 423 -2.51 16.18 3.38
N GLU A 424 -2.62 15.31 2.38
CA GLU A 424 -3.48 14.13 2.36
C GLU A 424 -2.68 12.97 1.76
N PRO A 425 -3.15 11.71 1.83
CA PRO A 425 -2.38 10.61 1.25
C PRO A 425 -2.23 10.76 -0.28
N TYR A 426 -1.00 10.94 -0.77
CA TYR A 426 -0.70 11.13 -2.19
C TYR A 426 -1.05 9.88 -3.00
N ARG A 427 -1.62 10.08 -4.20
CA ARG A 427 -1.98 9.02 -5.15
C ARG A 427 -1.58 9.40 -6.57
N MET A 428 -1.10 8.45 -7.36
CA MET A 428 -0.62 8.78 -8.72
C MET A 428 -1.67 9.40 -9.62
N PHE A 429 -2.94 9.02 -9.51
CA PHE A 429 -3.95 9.54 -10.44
C PHE A 429 -4.24 11.04 -10.24
N THR A 430 -3.81 11.64 -9.11
CA THR A 430 -3.92 13.09 -8.88
C THR A 430 -2.72 13.86 -9.44
N SER A 431 -1.66 13.16 -9.86
CA SER A 431 -0.47 13.80 -10.43
C SER A 431 -0.75 14.32 -11.85
N ARG A 432 0.00 15.34 -12.24
CA ARG A 432 0.02 15.84 -13.62
C ARG A 432 1.36 15.46 -14.22
N ALA A 433 1.39 14.40 -15.03
CA ALA A 433 2.54 14.08 -15.86
C ALA A 433 2.50 14.97 -17.11
N GLU A 434 3.34 16.01 -17.16
CA GLU A 434 3.42 16.93 -18.30
C GLU A 434 3.79 16.19 -19.60
N TYR A 435 4.61 15.14 -19.47
CA TYR A 435 5.11 14.30 -20.56
C TYR A 435 4.32 13.00 -20.77
N ARG A 436 3.03 12.96 -20.39
CA ARG A 436 2.18 11.75 -20.47
C ARG A 436 2.15 11.02 -21.83
N LEU A 437 2.48 11.71 -22.93
CA LEU A 437 2.52 11.09 -24.27
C LEU A 437 3.78 10.22 -24.48
N LEU A 438 4.86 10.53 -23.77
CA LEU A 438 6.12 9.79 -23.75
C LEU A 438 6.07 8.69 -22.68
N LEU A 439 5.49 9.00 -21.51
CA LEU A 439 5.35 8.09 -20.37
C LEU A 439 4.12 7.18 -20.53
N ARG A 440 4.26 6.05 -21.22
CA ARG A 440 3.15 5.14 -21.60
C ARG A 440 3.21 3.78 -20.93
#